data_AF-A0A1Y3YPC2-F1
#
_entry.id   AF-A0A1Y3YPC2-F1
#
_cell.length_a   1.000
_cell.length_b   1.000
_cell.length_c   1.000
_cell.angle_alpha   90.00
_cell.angle_beta   90.00
_cell.angle_gamma   90.00
#
_symmetry.space_group_name_H-M   'P 1'
#
loop_
_entity.id
_entity.type
_entity.pdbx_description
1 polymer ?
#
loop_
_entity_poly.entity_id
_entity_poly.type
_entity_poly.pdbx_seq_one_letter_code
_entity_poly.pdbx_strand_id
1 'polypeptide(L)'
;MMNIKIYQINYTRDTDRIKFLGLDSLADLQGTPDINSRIYDRVYQGNVEAASLEDVYRVFNTECPLNFKGHSLSVSDVVEVVEGAGMTPGFYFCDCVGFQPVEFRPELTTEHEKTLHVVLLEPGKMARAAEIDGSLEGLQKVVGGYIEACYPFEEQVCIVCNEEGKLNGMPLNRAVYVQREDEQGGRELVDIIAGPFLICDCSGENFGSLSPRQTQEYLDMFRFPERFASLNGEILAIPYVPDRKERER
;
A
#
# COMPACT_ATOMS: atom_id res chain seq x y z
N MET A 1 -24.85 2.48 -16.00
CA MET A 1 -24.26 2.05 -14.72
C MET A 1 -24.25 0.53 -14.71
N MET A 2 -23.14 -0.03 -14.26
CA MET A 2 -22.95 -1.47 -14.08
C MET A 2 -22.64 -1.71 -12.60
N ASN A 3 -23.30 -2.69 -12.00
CA ASN A 3 -22.96 -3.23 -10.69
C ASN A 3 -21.95 -4.35 -10.89
N ILE A 4 -20.73 -4.13 -10.42
CA ILE A 4 -19.61 -5.04 -10.65
C ILE A 4 -18.87 -5.38 -9.37
N LYS A 5 -18.18 -6.52 -9.39
CA LYS A 5 -17.13 -6.87 -8.44
C LYS A 5 -15.85 -7.19 -9.20
N ILE A 6 -14.71 -6.87 -8.61
CA ILE A 6 -13.41 -7.15 -9.22
C ILE A 6 -12.62 -8.05 -8.29
N TYR A 7 -11.97 -9.05 -8.89
CA TYR A 7 -11.16 -10.06 -8.25
C TYR A 7 -9.76 -10.04 -8.85
N GLN A 8 -8.74 -10.01 -8.01
CA GLN A 8 -7.33 -10.00 -8.44
C GLN A 8 -6.53 -11.09 -7.73
N ILE A 9 -5.51 -11.61 -8.40
CA ILE A 9 -4.66 -12.67 -7.85
C ILE A 9 -3.80 -12.14 -6.71
N ASN A 10 -3.84 -12.84 -5.57
CA ASN A 10 -2.98 -12.59 -4.43
C ASN A 10 -1.60 -13.25 -4.64
N TYR A 11 -0.56 -12.42 -4.63
CA TYR A 11 0.81 -12.85 -4.91
C TYR A 11 1.31 -13.96 -3.96
N THR A 12 0.87 -13.96 -2.70
CA THR A 12 1.31 -14.98 -1.71
C THR A 12 0.70 -16.36 -1.96
N ARG A 13 -0.48 -16.40 -2.61
CA ARG A 13 -1.17 -17.65 -2.96
C ARG A 13 -0.90 -18.09 -4.40
N ASP A 14 -0.28 -17.25 -5.19
CA ASP A 14 0.10 -17.52 -6.58
C ASP A 14 1.41 -18.31 -6.67
N THR A 15 1.38 -19.57 -6.23
CA THR A 15 2.58 -20.44 -6.22
C THR A 15 3.13 -20.72 -7.62
N ASP A 16 2.24 -20.72 -8.61
CA ASP A 16 2.57 -21.05 -10.01
C ASP A 16 2.94 -19.80 -10.82
N ARG A 17 2.91 -18.61 -10.20
CA ARG A 17 3.21 -17.31 -10.82
C ARG A 17 2.37 -17.04 -12.06
N ILE A 18 1.08 -17.33 -11.98
CA ILE A 18 0.14 -17.17 -13.08
C ILE A 18 -0.43 -15.75 -13.19
N LYS A 19 -0.12 -14.87 -12.24
CA LYS A 19 -0.45 -13.45 -12.36
C LYS A 19 0.13 -12.86 -13.65
N PHE A 20 -0.70 -12.07 -14.34
CA PHE A 20 -0.43 -11.48 -15.65
C PHE A 20 -0.33 -12.44 -16.84
N LEU A 21 -0.67 -13.73 -16.65
CA LEU A 21 -0.76 -14.68 -17.75
C LEU A 21 -2.19 -14.74 -18.30
N GLY A 22 -2.30 -14.86 -19.62
CA GLY A 22 -3.57 -15.09 -20.32
C GLY A 22 -4.08 -16.52 -20.19
N LEU A 23 -5.33 -16.76 -20.57
CA LEU A 23 -5.97 -18.08 -20.43
C LEU A 23 -5.22 -19.19 -21.19
N ASP A 24 -4.68 -18.88 -22.37
CA ASP A 24 -3.92 -19.83 -23.17
C ASP A 24 -2.68 -20.35 -22.42
N SER A 25 -1.99 -19.47 -21.68
CA SER A 25 -0.80 -19.83 -20.91
C SER A 25 -1.12 -20.62 -19.64
N LEU A 26 -2.32 -20.46 -19.07
CA LEU A 26 -2.77 -21.24 -17.90
C LEU A 26 -2.91 -22.72 -18.25
N ALA A 27 -3.52 -23.02 -19.41
CA ALA A 27 -3.70 -24.39 -19.87
C ALA A 27 -2.37 -25.13 -20.03
N ASP A 28 -1.34 -24.46 -20.54
CA ASP A 28 -0.01 -25.03 -20.74
C ASP A 28 0.75 -25.27 -19.41
N LEU A 29 0.58 -24.38 -18.43
CA LEU A 29 1.32 -24.44 -17.15
C LEU A 29 0.65 -25.34 -16.12
N GLN A 30 -0.67 -25.24 -15.99
CA GLN A 30 -1.45 -25.95 -14.97
C GLN A 30 -2.06 -27.24 -15.51
N GLY A 31 -2.03 -27.47 -16.83
CA GLY A 31 -2.65 -28.61 -17.48
C GLY A 31 -4.18 -28.55 -17.51
N THR A 32 -4.76 -27.45 -17.06
CA THR A 32 -6.20 -27.17 -17.06
C THR A 32 -6.45 -25.70 -17.44
N PRO A 33 -7.51 -25.40 -18.22
CA PRO A 33 -7.93 -24.02 -18.47
C PRO A 33 -8.69 -23.41 -17.27
N ASP A 34 -8.95 -24.19 -16.21
CA ASP A 34 -9.79 -23.75 -15.10
C ASP A 34 -9.08 -22.73 -14.20
N ILE A 35 -9.76 -21.62 -13.93
CA ILE A 35 -9.26 -20.61 -13.00
C ILE A 35 -9.41 -21.10 -11.57
N ASN A 36 -8.30 -21.20 -10.84
CA ASN A 36 -8.32 -21.46 -9.41
C ASN A 36 -8.79 -20.23 -8.63
N SER A 37 -10.10 -20.09 -8.38
CA SER A 37 -10.65 -18.92 -7.65
C SER A 37 -10.10 -18.75 -6.22
N ARG A 38 -9.46 -19.76 -5.61
CA ARG A 38 -8.93 -19.69 -4.23
C ARG A 38 -7.74 -18.76 -4.08
N ILE A 39 -7.05 -18.41 -5.16
CA ILE A 39 -5.89 -17.50 -5.14
C ILE A 39 -6.31 -16.04 -5.31
N TYR A 40 -7.60 -15.78 -5.58
CA TYR A 40 -8.10 -14.44 -5.83
C TYR A 40 -8.62 -13.77 -4.56
N ASP A 41 -8.43 -12.46 -4.52
CA ASP A 41 -9.04 -11.55 -3.57
C ASP A 41 -10.06 -10.65 -4.24
N ARG A 42 -11.20 -10.41 -3.59
CA ARG A 42 -12.16 -9.38 -4.00
C ARG A 42 -11.61 -8.01 -3.60
N VAL A 43 -11.30 -7.19 -4.60
CA VAL A 43 -10.69 -5.86 -4.44
C VAL A 43 -11.69 -4.72 -4.61
N TYR A 44 -12.88 -5.01 -5.13
CA TYR A 44 -13.93 -4.04 -5.40
C TYR A 44 -15.32 -4.65 -5.32
N GLN A 45 -16.28 -3.85 -4.88
CA GLN A 45 -17.71 -4.09 -5.09
C GLN A 45 -18.43 -2.74 -5.16
N GLY A 46 -19.22 -2.51 -6.21
CA GLY A 46 -19.98 -1.27 -6.34
C GLY A 46 -20.56 -1.01 -7.73
N ASN A 47 -21.23 0.14 -7.84
CA ASN A 47 -21.76 0.64 -9.10
C ASN A 47 -20.73 1.53 -9.79
N VAL A 48 -20.57 1.34 -11.09
CA VAL A 48 -19.62 2.09 -11.93
C VAL A 48 -20.35 2.66 -13.14
N GLU A 49 -19.99 3.89 -13.54
CA GLU A 49 -20.47 4.53 -14.76
C GLU A 49 -19.74 3.98 -16.01
N ALA A 50 -19.96 2.70 -16.29
CA ALA A 50 -19.45 2.02 -17.49
C ALA A 50 -20.61 1.51 -18.37
N ALA A 51 -20.37 1.40 -19.69
CA ALA A 51 -21.28 0.76 -20.64
C ALA A 51 -20.78 -0.59 -21.15
N SER A 52 -19.47 -0.88 -21.03
CA SER A 52 -18.85 -2.16 -21.39
C SER A 52 -17.70 -2.53 -20.44
N LEU A 53 -17.14 -3.73 -20.58
CA LEU A 53 -15.95 -4.16 -19.83
C LEU A 53 -14.71 -3.33 -20.19
N GLU A 54 -14.61 -2.82 -21.42
CA GLU A 54 -13.56 -1.89 -21.84
C GLU A 54 -13.69 -0.53 -21.16
N ASP A 55 -14.93 -0.05 -20.94
CA ASP A 55 -15.15 1.15 -20.13
C ASP A 55 -14.78 0.90 -18.67
N VAL A 56 -15.11 -0.28 -18.11
CA VAL A 56 -14.65 -0.68 -16.77
C VAL A 56 -13.12 -0.67 -16.73
N TYR A 57 -12.46 -1.29 -17.70
CA TYR A 57 -11.01 -1.29 -17.80
C TYR A 57 -10.44 0.13 -17.82
N ARG A 58 -11.04 1.05 -18.58
CA ARG A 58 -10.64 2.46 -18.58
C ARG A 58 -10.80 3.09 -17.19
N VAL A 59 -11.98 3.00 -16.58
CA VAL A 59 -12.28 3.65 -15.29
C VAL A 59 -11.30 3.21 -14.20
N PHE A 60 -11.02 1.91 -14.08
CA PHE A 60 -10.10 1.38 -13.07
C PHE A 60 -8.61 1.60 -13.38
N ASN A 61 -8.28 2.12 -14.57
CA ASN A 61 -6.92 2.50 -14.95
C ASN A 61 -6.69 4.02 -15.03
N THR A 62 -7.74 4.84 -15.10
CA THR A 62 -7.63 6.30 -15.18
C THR A 62 -8.17 7.02 -13.97
N GLU A 63 -9.37 6.66 -13.49
CA GLU A 63 -10.06 7.39 -12.43
C GLU A 63 -9.84 6.74 -11.06
N CYS A 64 -9.75 5.41 -11.01
CA CYS A 64 -9.54 4.60 -9.81
C CYS A 64 -10.56 4.93 -8.69
N PRO A 65 -11.73 4.25 -8.65
CA PRO A 65 -12.78 4.54 -7.67
C PRO A 65 -12.30 4.48 -6.21
N LEU A 66 -12.83 5.35 -5.35
CA LEU A 66 -12.37 5.53 -3.95
C LEU A 66 -12.33 4.21 -3.13
N ASN A 67 -13.29 3.31 -3.35
CA ASN A 67 -13.39 2.03 -2.65
C ASN A 67 -12.64 0.87 -3.34
N PHE A 68 -11.80 1.16 -4.33
CA PHE A 68 -10.95 0.18 -4.99
C PHE A 68 -9.69 -0.09 -4.16
N LYS A 69 -9.51 -1.34 -3.73
CA LYS A 69 -8.39 -1.76 -2.87
C LYS A 69 -7.28 -2.51 -3.62
N GLY A 70 -7.47 -2.71 -4.92
CA GLY A 70 -6.59 -3.48 -5.80
C GLY A 70 -5.53 -2.63 -6.49
N HIS A 71 -4.85 -3.24 -7.47
CA HIS A 71 -4.03 -2.53 -8.45
C HIS A 71 -4.82 -2.20 -9.70
N SER A 72 -4.29 -1.31 -10.55
CA SER A 72 -4.76 -1.08 -11.92
C SER A 72 -5.21 -2.36 -12.63
N LEU A 73 -6.37 -2.32 -13.28
CA LEU A 73 -6.96 -3.51 -13.91
C LEU A 73 -6.06 -4.03 -15.03
N SER A 74 -5.75 -5.32 -15.01
CA SER A 74 -4.70 -5.93 -15.83
C SER A 74 -5.03 -7.38 -16.20
N VAL A 75 -4.22 -7.96 -17.09
CA VAL A 75 -4.31 -9.38 -17.44
C VAL A 75 -4.31 -10.23 -16.18
N SER A 76 -5.12 -11.28 -16.14
CA SER A 76 -5.40 -12.16 -14.97
C SER A 76 -6.44 -11.66 -13.98
N ASP A 77 -6.96 -10.45 -14.13
CA ASP A 77 -8.04 -9.96 -13.26
C ASP A 77 -9.40 -10.49 -13.74
N VAL A 78 -10.33 -10.70 -12.80
CA VAL A 78 -11.69 -11.16 -13.11
C VAL A 78 -12.71 -10.10 -12.69
N VAL A 79 -13.57 -9.73 -13.63
CA VAL A 79 -14.70 -8.81 -13.42
C VAL A 79 -15.99 -9.62 -13.38
N GLU A 80 -16.67 -9.60 -12.24
CA GLU A 80 -18.05 -10.09 -12.12
C GLU A 80 -19.00 -8.96 -12.50
N VAL A 81 -19.84 -9.21 -13.51
CA VAL A 81 -20.97 -8.36 -13.84
C VAL A 81 -22.19 -8.91 -13.12
N VAL A 82 -22.65 -8.21 -12.09
CA VAL A 82 -23.87 -8.56 -11.34
C VAL A 82 -25.10 -8.09 -12.11
N GLU A 83 -25.06 -6.83 -12.56
CA GLU A 83 -26.14 -6.19 -13.31
C GLU A 83 -25.58 -5.07 -14.19
N GLY A 84 -26.05 -4.92 -15.42
CA GLY A 84 -25.57 -3.88 -16.32
C GLY A 84 -26.41 -3.77 -17.59
N ALA A 85 -26.56 -2.55 -18.11
CA ALA A 85 -27.37 -2.28 -19.29
C ALA A 85 -26.72 -2.88 -20.57
N GLY A 86 -27.13 -4.10 -20.94
CA GLY A 86 -26.75 -4.74 -22.20
C GLY A 86 -25.66 -5.81 -22.14
N MET A 87 -25.13 -6.13 -20.95
CA MET A 87 -24.19 -7.25 -20.76
C MET A 87 -24.86 -8.41 -20.03
N THR A 88 -24.46 -9.63 -20.40
CA THR A 88 -24.86 -10.85 -19.69
C THR A 88 -24.21 -10.88 -18.30
N PRO A 89 -24.97 -11.09 -17.21
CA PRO A 89 -24.37 -11.33 -15.91
C PRO A 89 -23.46 -12.57 -15.94
N GLY A 90 -22.32 -12.48 -15.28
CA GLY A 90 -21.29 -13.53 -15.33
C GLY A 90 -19.91 -13.02 -14.95
N PHE A 91 -18.91 -13.87 -15.13
CA PHE A 91 -17.51 -13.57 -14.81
C PHE A 91 -16.70 -13.45 -16.10
N TYR A 92 -15.90 -12.40 -16.16
CA TYR A 92 -15.11 -12.06 -17.33
C TYR A 92 -13.66 -11.89 -16.93
N PHE A 93 -12.80 -12.74 -17.47
CA PHE A 93 -11.36 -12.67 -17.28
C PHE A 93 -10.76 -11.63 -18.22
N CYS A 94 -9.93 -10.73 -17.69
CA CYS A 94 -9.14 -9.80 -18.48
C CYS A 94 -7.97 -10.57 -19.09
N ASP A 95 -8.02 -10.79 -20.40
CA ASP A 95 -6.99 -11.50 -21.13
C ASP A 95 -6.05 -10.51 -21.83
N CYS A 96 -5.01 -11.02 -22.49
CA CYS A 96 -4.10 -10.23 -23.33
C CYS A 96 -4.84 -9.43 -24.42
N VAL A 97 -6.01 -9.90 -24.86
CA VAL A 97 -6.89 -9.19 -25.78
C VAL A 97 -8.33 -9.25 -25.27
N GLY A 98 -8.78 -8.14 -24.68
CA GLY A 98 -10.15 -7.96 -24.25
C GLY A 98 -10.54 -8.83 -23.05
N PHE A 99 -11.81 -9.24 -23.02
CA PHE A 99 -12.38 -10.00 -21.92
C PHE A 99 -13.00 -11.31 -22.41
N GLN A 100 -12.73 -12.40 -21.68
CA GLN A 100 -13.26 -13.72 -21.98
C GLN A 100 -14.20 -14.21 -20.88
N PRO A 101 -15.38 -14.75 -21.20
CA PRO A 101 -16.28 -15.33 -20.19
C PRO A 101 -15.64 -16.59 -19.60
N VAL A 102 -15.70 -16.73 -18.27
CA VAL A 102 -15.05 -17.83 -17.54
C VAL A 102 -15.95 -18.39 -16.44
N GLU A 103 -15.73 -19.65 -16.07
CA GLU A 103 -16.28 -20.19 -14.84
C GLU A 103 -15.44 -19.70 -13.65
N PHE A 104 -16.08 -19.07 -12.68
CA PHE A 104 -15.42 -18.53 -11.50
C PHE A 104 -16.30 -18.72 -10.27
N ARG A 105 -15.68 -19.08 -9.14
CA ARG A 105 -16.38 -19.37 -7.88
C ARG A 105 -16.06 -18.30 -6.84
N PRO A 106 -16.84 -17.20 -6.77
CA PRO A 106 -16.56 -16.10 -5.86
C PRO A 106 -16.60 -16.53 -4.39
N GLU A 107 -17.30 -17.59 -4.03
CA GLU A 107 -17.39 -18.12 -2.66
C GLU A 107 -16.06 -18.69 -2.16
N LEU A 108 -15.13 -19.00 -3.07
CA LEU A 108 -13.79 -19.49 -2.74
C LEU A 108 -12.76 -18.37 -2.60
N THR A 109 -13.14 -17.14 -2.97
CA THR A 109 -12.27 -15.96 -2.88
C THR A 109 -12.25 -15.43 -1.45
N THR A 110 -11.26 -14.60 -1.15
CA THR A 110 -11.16 -13.86 0.12
C THR A 110 -11.35 -12.37 -0.13
N GLU A 111 -11.65 -11.59 0.90
CA GLU A 111 -11.65 -10.13 0.76
C GLU A 111 -10.21 -9.63 0.68
N HIS A 112 -9.96 -8.64 -0.18
CA HIS A 112 -8.64 -8.02 -0.25
C HIS A 112 -8.39 -7.17 1.01
N GLU A 113 -7.63 -7.74 1.94
CA GLU A 113 -7.03 -7.02 3.05
C GLU A 113 -5.58 -6.70 2.67
N LYS A 114 -5.33 -5.47 2.21
CA LYS A 114 -3.97 -5.00 1.93
C LYS A 114 -3.26 -4.66 3.23
N THR A 115 -3.06 -5.63 4.11
CA THR A 115 -2.42 -5.36 5.40
C THR A 115 -0.92 -5.16 5.21
N LEU A 116 -0.39 -4.01 5.66
CA LEU A 116 1.03 -3.71 5.66
C LEU A 116 1.62 -3.85 7.06
N HIS A 117 2.74 -4.55 7.16
CA HIS A 117 3.58 -4.56 8.34
C HIS A 117 4.58 -3.41 8.23
N VAL A 118 4.43 -2.42 9.10
CA VAL A 118 5.20 -1.17 9.07
C VAL A 118 5.80 -0.87 10.44
N VAL A 119 6.78 0.03 10.48
CA VAL A 119 7.13 0.70 11.74
C VAL A 119 6.32 2.00 11.79
N LEU A 120 5.50 2.15 12.82
CA LEU A 120 4.71 3.35 13.08
C LEU A 120 5.38 4.22 14.13
N LEU A 121 5.42 5.52 13.85
CA LEU A 121 6.01 6.53 14.70
C LEU A 121 5.00 7.64 14.94
N GLU A 122 4.59 7.77 16.21
CA GLU A 122 3.64 8.79 16.64
C GLU A 122 4.39 9.83 17.50
N PRO A 123 4.03 11.13 17.42
CA PRO A 123 4.67 12.16 18.24
C PRO A 123 4.62 11.81 19.72
N GLY A 124 5.79 11.86 20.37
CA GLY A 124 5.96 11.58 21.78
C GLY A 124 5.86 10.10 22.20
N LYS A 125 5.61 9.18 21.28
CA LYS A 125 5.58 7.73 21.57
C LYS A 125 6.85 7.03 21.11
N MET A 126 7.10 5.85 21.66
CA MET A 126 8.14 4.95 21.15
C MET A 126 7.74 4.41 19.77
N ALA A 127 8.73 4.17 18.91
CA ALA A 127 8.48 3.49 17.64
C ALA A 127 7.95 2.07 17.91
N ARG A 128 7.00 1.61 17.11
CA ARG A 128 6.39 0.27 17.26
C ARG A 128 6.10 -0.36 15.91
N ALA A 129 6.19 -1.68 15.84
CA ALA A 129 5.66 -2.42 14.71
C ALA A 129 4.12 -2.32 14.72
N ALA A 130 3.52 -2.23 13.54
CA ALA A 130 2.08 -2.16 13.39
C ALA A 130 1.64 -2.86 12.09
N GLU A 131 0.46 -3.46 12.14
CA GLU A 131 -0.29 -3.86 10.96
C GLU A 131 -1.31 -2.76 10.65
N ILE A 132 -1.31 -2.26 9.41
CA ILE A 132 -2.21 -1.20 8.96
C ILE A 132 -2.87 -1.57 7.62
N ASP A 133 -3.96 -0.89 7.29
CA ASP A 133 -4.51 -0.93 5.94
C ASP A 133 -3.57 -0.17 4.98
N GLY A 134 -3.09 -0.87 3.95
CA GLY A 134 -2.20 -0.40 2.90
C GLY A 134 -2.92 0.19 1.69
N SER A 135 -4.24 0.33 1.75
CA SER A 135 -4.98 1.21 0.84
C SER A 135 -4.57 2.67 1.04
N LEU A 136 -4.78 3.51 0.02
CA LEU A 136 -4.51 4.95 0.14
C LEU A 136 -5.27 5.57 1.32
N GLU A 137 -6.55 5.20 1.50
CA GLU A 137 -7.38 5.66 2.62
C GLU A 137 -6.79 5.21 3.97
N GLY A 138 -6.32 3.97 4.06
CA GLY A 138 -5.64 3.42 5.24
C GLY A 138 -4.40 4.23 5.63
N LEU A 139 -3.55 4.53 4.65
CA LEU A 139 -2.34 5.34 4.85
C LEU A 139 -2.68 6.78 5.26
N GLN A 140 -3.63 7.42 4.57
CA GLN A 140 -4.10 8.79 4.86
C GLN A 140 -4.69 8.90 6.27
N LYS A 141 -5.43 7.88 6.71
CA LYS A 141 -5.98 7.80 8.08
C LYS A 141 -4.88 7.70 9.13
N VAL A 142 -3.80 6.98 8.85
CA VAL A 142 -2.66 6.82 9.76
C VAL A 142 -1.89 8.14 9.90
N VAL A 143 -1.54 8.80 8.79
CA VAL A 143 -0.75 10.05 8.83
C VAL A 143 -1.59 11.29 9.12
N GLY A 144 -2.92 11.19 8.98
CA GLY A 144 -3.88 12.26 9.27
C GLY A 144 -4.02 13.32 8.18
N GLY A 145 -3.89 12.94 6.90
CA GLY A 145 -3.97 13.86 5.76
C GLY A 145 -3.50 13.24 4.45
N TYR A 146 -3.26 14.07 3.43
CA TYR A 146 -2.64 13.63 2.19
C TYR A 146 -1.24 13.07 2.46
N ILE A 147 -0.89 11.99 1.76
CA ILE A 147 0.38 11.31 1.97
C ILE A 147 1.48 11.91 1.10
N GLU A 148 2.67 12.01 1.66
CA GLU A 148 3.93 12.24 0.95
C GLU A 148 4.88 11.10 1.27
N ALA A 149 5.67 10.67 0.28
CA ALA A 149 6.71 9.67 0.47
C ALA A 149 8.10 10.32 0.38
N CYS A 150 8.91 10.16 1.41
CA CYS A 150 10.31 10.58 1.45
C CYS A 150 11.21 9.34 1.36
N TYR A 151 12.31 9.44 0.61
CA TYR A 151 13.23 8.33 0.36
C TYR A 151 14.63 8.63 0.92
N PRO A 152 14.80 8.72 2.26
CA PRO A 152 16.08 9.10 2.87
C PRO A 152 17.07 7.92 3.01
N PHE A 153 16.67 6.70 2.64
CA PHE A 153 17.44 5.49 2.86
C PHE A 153 18.00 4.94 1.54
N GLU A 154 19.18 4.33 1.60
CA GLU A 154 19.83 3.67 0.45
C GLU A 154 19.13 2.36 0.05
N GLU A 155 18.57 1.64 1.02
CA GLU A 155 17.75 0.46 0.73
C GLU A 155 16.33 0.87 0.32
N GLN A 156 15.59 -0.05 -0.33
CA GLN A 156 14.23 0.18 -0.85
C GLN A 156 13.17 0.26 0.26
N VAL A 157 13.34 1.23 1.15
CA VAL A 157 12.45 1.57 2.26
C VAL A 157 12.21 3.07 2.21
N CYS A 158 11.00 3.50 2.54
CA CYS A 158 10.65 4.91 2.55
C CYS A 158 9.90 5.31 3.82
N ILE A 159 9.83 6.62 4.06
CA ILE A 159 8.94 7.24 5.04
C ILE A 159 7.68 7.68 4.31
N VAL A 160 6.51 7.36 4.85
CA VAL A 160 5.23 7.94 4.42
C VAL A 160 4.68 8.80 5.55
N CYS A 161 4.48 10.09 5.27
CA CYS A 161 4.02 11.08 6.24
C CYS A 161 2.92 11.97 5.65
N ASN A 162 2.42 12.91 6.46
CA ASN A 162 1.45 13.90 6.02
C ASN A 162 2.14 15.03 5.26
N GLU A 163 1.77 15.23 3.98
CA GLU A 163 2.32 16.27 3.09
C GLU A 163 2.19 17.68 3.70
N GLU A 164 1.09 17.94 4.41
CA GLU A 164 0.80 19.24 5.00
C GLU A 164 1.07 19.28 6.51
N GLY A 165 1.72 18.26 7.08
CA GLY A 165 1.82 18.09 8.54
C GLY A 165 2.40 19.32 9.26
N LYS A 166 3.45 19.92 8.68
CA LYS A 166 4.06 21.16 9.22
C LYS A 166 3.15 22.37 9.04
N LEU A 167 2.50 22.50 7.87
CA LEU A 167 1.59 23.61 7.54
C LEU A 167 0.36 23.61 8.45
N ASN A 168 -0.15 22.43 8.77
CA ASN A 168 -1.30 22.21 9.64
C ASN A 168 -0.95 22.26 11.14
N GLY A 169 0.32 22.55 11.48
CA GLY A 169 0.77 22.69 12.87
C GLY A 169 0.78 21.38 13.66
N MET A 170 0.94 20.23 12.99
CA MET A 170 1.07 18.96 13.68
C MET A 170 2.33 18.94 14.56
N PRO A 171 2.33 18.20 15.69
CA PRO A 171 3.51 18.10 16.54
C PRO A 171 4.69 17.48 15.79
N LEU A 172 5.88 18.04 15.97
CA LEU A 172 7.12 17.46 15.45
C LEU A 172 7.36 16.08 16.07
N ASN A 173 7.86 15.14 15.26
CA ASN A 173 7.94 13.73 15.62
C ASN A 173 9.36 13.19 15.66
N ARG A 174 10.04 13.11 14.50
CA ARG A 174 11.43 12.63 14.37
C ARG A 174 12.19 13.44 13.33
N ALA A 175 13.48 13.64 13.61
CA ALA A 175 14.46 14.07 12.64
C ALA A 175 14.77 12.95 11.63
N VAL A 176 14.95 13.33 10.38
CA VAL A 176 15.40 12.48 9.30
C VAL A 176 16.82 12.87 8.94
N TYR A 177 17.68 11.87 8.84
CA TYR A 177 19.10 12.05 8.56
C TYR A 177 19.51 11.25 7.32
N VAL A 178 20.33 11.85 6.46
CA VAL A 178 21.00 11.16 5.35
C VAL A 178 22.50 11.07 5.59
N GLN A 179 23.16 10.07 5.01
CA GLN A 179 24.62 9.98 5.04
C GLN A 179 25.22 11.09 4.18
N ARG A 180 26.25 11.78 4.68
CA ARG A 180 27.03 12.71 3.86
C ARG A 180 27.98 11.95 2.95
N GLU A 181 28.10 12.40 1.70
CA GLU A 181 29.04 11.87 0.72
C GLU A 181 30.47 12.42 0.87
N ASP A 182 30.73 13.28 1.86
CA ASP A 182 32.02 13.93 2.04
C ASP A 182 33.06 13.04 2.77
N GLU A 183 34.34 13.41 2.63
CA GLU A 183 35.48 12.67 3.21
C GLU A 183 35.45 12.58 4.75
N GLN A 184 34.64 13.44 5.40
CA GLN A 184 34.57 13.52 6.85
C GLN A 184 33.63 12.47 7.43
N GLY A 185 32.68 11.97 6.63
CA GLY A 185 31.65 11.03 7.06
C GLY A 185 30.70 11.67 8.08
N GLY A 186 29.44 11.28 8.06
CA GLY A 186 28.47 11.83 9.02
C GLY A 186 27.04 11.74 8.56
N ARG A 187 26.16 12.27 9.39
CA ARG A 187 24.72 12.34 9.13
C ARG A 187 24.30 13.79 9.04
N GLU A 188 23.61 14.15 7.97
CA GLU A 188 23.03 15.47 7.79
C GLU A 188 21.54 15.42 8.14
N LEU A 189 21.09 16.35 9.00
CA LEU A 189 19.68 16.57 9.25
C LEU A 189 19.06 17.18 7.99
N VAL A 190 18.19 16.44 7.31
CA VAL A 190 17.52 16.92 6.10
C VAL A 190 16.10 17.36 6.36
N ASP A 191 15.44 16.77 7.36
CA ASP A 191 14.08 17.14 7.70
C ASP A 191 13.69 16.78 9.14
N ILE A 192 12.57 17.34 9.60
CA ILE A 192 11.85 16.91 10.80
C ILE A 192 10.40 16.64 10.42
N ILE A 193 9.98 15.39 10.54
CA ILE A 193 8.60 14.99 10.22
C ILE A 193 7.64 15.52 11.29
N ALA A 194 6.51 16.08 10.85
CA ALA A 194 5.43 16.54 11.71
C ALA A 194 4.22 15.60 11.60
N GLY A 195 3.66 15.22 12.75
CA GLY A 195 2.55 14.25 12.83
C GLY A 195 3.00 12.78 12.82
N PRO A 196 2.05 11.84 12.90
CA PRO A 196 2.33 10.42 12.75
C PRO A 196 2.88 10.11 11.36
N PHE A 197 3.83 9.19 11.29
CA PHE A 197 4.36 8.68 10.03
C PHE A 197 4.70 7.20 10.16
N LEU A 198 4.87 6.54 9.02
CA LEU A 198 5.21 5.13 8.93
C LEU A 198 6.44 4.92 8.07
N ILE A 199 7.13 3.81 8.32
CA ILE A 199 8.22 3.31 7.50
C ILE A 199 7.74 2.00 6.86
N CYS A 200 7.86 1.91 5.55
CA CYS A 200 7.39 0.76 4.76
C CYS A 200 8.35 0.44 3.61
N ASP A 201 8.19 -0.76 3.04
CA ASP A 201 8.95 -1.17 1.86
C ASP A 201 8.45 -0.40 0.62
N CYS A 202 9.37 -0.02 -0.26
CA CYS A 202 9.06 0.64 -1.53
C CYS A 202 9.78 -0.03 -2.72
N SER A 203 10.04 -1.33 -2.63
CA SER A 203 10.72 -2.09 -3.68
C SER A 203 9.84 -2.36 -4.91
N GLY A 204 8.52 -2.36 -4.72
CA GLY A 204 7.54 -2.58 -5.79
C GLY A 204 6.83 -1.29 -6.23
N GLU A 205 5.80 -1.46 -7.09
CA GLU A 205 4.97 -0.35 -7.57
C GLU A 205 4.08 0.28 -6.49
N ASN A 206 3.86 -0.45 -5.39
CA ASN A 206 3.05 -0.04 -4.25
C ASN A 206 3.89 -0.17 -2.97
N PHE A 207 3.51 0.57 -1.92
CA PHE A 207 4.07 0.35 -0.59
C PHE A 207 3.82 -1.09 -0.11
N GLY A 208 4.89 -1.69 0.41
CA GLY A 208 4.96 -3.07 0.85
C GLY A 208 5.21 -3.21 2.35
N SER A 209 5.09 -4.45 2.83
CA SER A 209 5.43 -4.80 4.20
C SER A 209 6.94 -4.86 4.38
N LEU A 210 7.43 -4.37 5.51
CA LEU A 210 8.82 -4.56 5.91
C LEU A 210 9.10 -6.03 6.24
N SER A 211 10.28 -6.50 5.87
CA SER A 211 10.80 -7.78 6.37
C SER A 211 11.09 -7.71 7.89
N PRO A 212 11.14 -8.83 8.62
CA PRO A 212 11.49 -8.82 10.03
C PRO A 212 12.83 -8.15 10.36
N ARG A 213 13.80 -8.26 9.44
CA ARG A 213 15.11 -7.59 9.53
C ARG A 213 14.94 -6.07 9.48
N GLN A 214 14.27 -5.56 8.45
CA GLN A 214 14.02 -4.12 8.28
C GLN A 214 13.20 -3.58 9.45
N THR A 215 12.14 -4.27 9.86
CA THR A 215 11.33 -3.86 11.01
C THR A 215 12.17 -3.64 12.26
N GLN A 216 13.07 -4.58 12.59
CA GLN A 216 13.94 -4.43 13.76
C GLN A 216 14.93 -3.27 13.60
N GLU A 217 15.54 -3.14 12.42
CA GLU A 217 16.48 -2.07 12.09
C GLU A 217 15.88 -0.67 12.28
N TYR A 218 14.67 -0.42 11.75
CA TYR A 218 14.00 0.87 11.88
C TYR A 218 13.37 1.12 13.25
N LEU A 219 12.99 0.06 13.97
CA LEU A 219 12.61 0.17 15.39
C LEU A 219 13.78 0.64 16.24
N ASP A 220 14.97 0.12 16.01
CA ASP A 220 16.18 0.52 16.74
C ASP A 220 16.63 1.92 16.33
N MET A 221 16.56 2.24 15.03
CA MET A 221 16.93 3.56 14.50
C MET A 221 16.09 4.70 15.08
N PHE A 222 14.77 4.52 15.18
CA PHE A 222 13.84 5.56 15.61
C PHE A 222 13.18 5.31 16.97
N ARG A 223 13.80 4.45 17.78
CA ARG A 223 13.27 3.90 19.03
C ARG A 223 12.61 4.93 19.95
N PHE A 224 13.27 6.06 20.16
CA PHE A 224 12.88 7.07 21.13
C PHE A 224 12.26 8.30 20.47
N PRO A 225 11.24 8.91 21.09
CA PRO A 225 10.78 10.25 20.71
C PRO A 225 11.84 11.32 20.92
N GLU A 226 11.73 12.38 20.13
CA GLU A 226 12.70 13.45 20.07
C GLU A 226 12.05 14.80 20.41
N ARG A 227 12.84 15.66 21.04
CA ARG A 227 12.53 17.09 21.21
C ARG A 227 13.47 17.91 20.35
N PHE A 228 12.94 19.00 19.81
CA PHE A 228 13.70 19.85 18.91
C PHE A 228 13.98 21.19 19.58
N ALA A 229 15.22 21.65 19.48
CA ALA A 229 15.66 22.96 19.95
C ALA A 229 16.53 23.62 18.89
N SER A 230 16.40 24.94 18.72
CA SER A 230 17.34 25.72 17.92
C SER A 230 18.36 26.37 18.85
N LEU A 231 19.65 26.10 18.61
CA LEU A 231 20.76 26.69 19.34
C LEU A 231 21.79 27.22 18.35
N ASN A 232 22.08 28.53 18.40
CA ASN A 232 23.06 29.19 17.52
C ASN A 232 22.83 28.98 16.01
N GLY A 233 21.57 28.78 15.59
CA GLY A 233 21.22 28.53 14.19
C GLY A 233 21.28 27.05 13.78
N GLU A 234 21.70 26.15 14.67
CA GLU A 234 21.65 24.71 14.47
C GLU A 234 20.41 24.11 15.13
N ILE A 235 19.85 23.05 14.55
CA ILE A 235 18.73 22.31 15.12
C ILE A 235 19.26 21.06 15.82
N LEU A 236 18.90 20.90 17.10
CA LEU A 236 19.20 19.74 17.91
C LEU A 236 17.96 18.86 18.04
N ALA A 237 18.07 17.59 17.66
CA ALA A 237 17.09 16.56 17.96
C ALA A 237 17.57 15.74 19.17
N ILE A 238 16.85 15.83 20.28
CA ILE A 238 17.25 15.25 21.57
C ILE A 238 16.31 14.08 21.89
N PRO A 239 16.77 12.82 21.80
CA PRO A 239 15.95 11.67 22.14
C PRO A 239 15.64 11.66 23.63
N TYR A 240 14.43 11.24 23.99
CA TYR A 240 14.01 11.11 25.39
C TYR A 240 13.21 9.85 25.62
N VAL A 241 13.19 9.42 26.88
CA VAL A 241 12.37 8.30 27.32
C VAL A 241 10.99 8.85 27.71
N PRO A 242 9.90 8.48 27.02
CA PRO A 242 8.58 9.02 27.30
C PRO A 242 8.03 8.51 28.66
N ASP A 243 7.10 9.27 29.23
CA ASP A 243 6.49 8.94 30.52
C ASP A 243 5.61 7.69 30.41
N ARG A 244 5.42 6.97 31.52
CA ARG A 244 4.75 5.65 31.55
C ARG A 244 3.36 5.65 30.88
N LYS A 245 2.62 6.76 30.94
CA LYS A 245 1.28 6.91 30.32
C LYS A 245 1.29 6.98 28.79
N GLU A 246 2.41 7.42 28.20
CA GLU A 246 2.58 7.58 26.74
C GLU A 246 3.15 6.30 26.09
N ARG A 247 3.60 5.33 26.90
CA ARG A 247 4.15 4.05 26.43
C ARG A 247 3.10 2.99 26.10
N GLU A 248 1.89 3.10 26.65
CA GLU A 248 0.89 2.02 26.71
C GLU A 248 -0.43 2.33 25.96
N ARG A 249 -0.50 3.41 25.16
CA ARG A 249 -1.74 3.83 24.46
C ARG A 249 -1.56 4.05 22.96
#